data_AF-A0A382BR66-F1
#
_entry.id   AF-A0A382BR66-F1
#
_cell.length_a   1.000
_cell.length_b   1.000
_cell.length_c   1.000
_cell.angle_alpha   90.00
_cell.angle_beta   90.00
_cell.angle_gamma   90.00
#
_symmetry.space_group_name_H-M   'P 1'
#
loop_
_entity.id
_entity.type
_entity.pdbx_description
1 polymer ?
#
loop_
_entity_poly.entity_id
_entity_poly.type
_entity_poly.pdbx_seq_one_letter_code
_entity_poly.pdbx_strand_id
1 'polypeptide(L)'
;MSRKLILLLRVLILLGLIAFAFIMAWYYGLLQRAAVMDRSYLSSVIMIIYIALSGHWLFVAVRLSFESDCADELEQGPGQGRYKPIVKGNLVTDLDKQLHGSLSSSQVTALLGLFADQVANRHALGYFASDVLLRLGLLGTIIGFILMLLPVSNIREFDSSVMQQLLATMSGGMAVALYTTLAGLITSTLLRFQYYVLESAAMDMVYRISLVVRSRFESIDDAA
;
A
#
# COMPACT_ATOMS: atom_id res chain seq x y z
N MET A 1 0.24 -6.75 26.87
CA MET A 1 0.10 -7.40 25.54
C MET A 1 1.04 -6.66 24.58
N SER A 2 2.01 -7.35 23.98
CA SER A 2 3.05 -6.71 23.16
C SER A 2 2.39 -5.92 22.01
N ARG A 3 2.71 -4.63 21.82
CA ARG A 3 2.04 -3.77 20.81
C ARG A 3 2.26 -4.27 19.37
N LYS A 4 3.38 -4.95 19.13
CA LYS A 4 3.67 -5.82 17.96
C LYS A 4 2.48 -6.69 17.57
N LEU A 5 1.88 -7.35 18.55
CA LEU A 5 0.77 -8.28 18.36
C LEU A 5 -0.50 -7.55 17.89
N ILE A 6 -0.72 -6.30 18.33
CA ILE A 6 -1.90 -5.51 17.95
C ILE A 6 -1.78 -5.02 16.51
N LEU A 7 -0.60 -4.54 16.12
CA LEU A 7 -0.33 -4.10 14.75
C LEU A 7 -0.41 -5.28 13.77
N LEU A 8 0.29 -6.38 14.09
CA LEU A 8 0.23 -7.61 13.28
C LEU A 8 -1.19 -8.19 13.23
N LEU A 9 -1.96 -8.15 14.32
CA LEU A 9 -3.34 -8.60 14.32
C LEU A 9 -4.22 -7.75 13.40
N ARG A 10 -4.09 -6.41 13.43
CA ARG A 10 -4.85 -5.51 12.54
C ARG A 10 -4.50 -5.77 11.07
N VAL A 11 -3.22 -5.91 10.75
CA VAL A 11 -2.72 -6.24 9.41
C VAL A 11 -3.22 -7.60 8.94
N LEU A 12 -3.17 -8.62 9.81
CA LEU A 12 -3.58 -9.98 9.49
C LEU A 12 -5.11 -10.10 9.32
N ILE A 13 -5.90 -9.43 10.16
CA ILE A 13 -7.36 -9.37 10.02
C ILE A 13 -7.72 -8.71 8.69
N LEU A 14 -7.07 -7.59 8.36
CA LEU A 14 -7.32 -6.87 7.12
C LEU A 14 -6.93 -7.73 5.89
N LEU A 15 -5.77 -8.40 5.94
CA LEU A 15 -5.35 -9.34 4.90
C LEU A 15 -6.33 -10.51 4.75
N GLY A 16 -6.79 -11.08 5.86
CA GLY A 16 -7.77 -12.17 5.87
C GLY A 16 -9.11 -11.75 5.26
N LEU A 17 -9.59 -10.55 5.57
CA LEU A 17 -10.82 -10.00 5.00
C LEU A 17 -10.70 -9.77 3.50
N ILE A 18 -9.56 -9.23 3.04
CA ILE A 18 -9.28 -9.04 1.62
C ILE A 18 -9.17 -10.39 0.89
N ALA A 19 -8.44 -11.34 1.46
CA ALA A 19 -8.30 -12.68 0.89
C ALA A 19 -9.65 -13.38 0.79
N PHE A 20 -10.50 -13.27 1.81
CA PHE A 20 -11.86 -13.81 1.80
C PHE A 20 -12.72 -13.18 0.69
N ALA A 21 -12.70 -11.85 0.57
CA ALA A 21 -13.41 -11.15 -0.50
C ALA A 21 -12.94 -11.61 -1.90
N PHE A 22 -11.63 -11.81 -2.06
CA PHE A 22 -11.04 -12.27 -3.31
C PHE A 22 -11.40 -13.72 -3.65
N ILE A 23 -11.38 -14.60 -2.65
CA ILE A 23 -11.81 -16.00 -2.79
C ILE A 23 -13.29 -16.06 -3.17
N MET A 24 -14.15 -15.24 -2.56
CA MET A 24 -15.55 -15.14 -2.95
C MET A 24 -15.70 -14.62 -4.38
N ALA A 25 -14.98 -13.57 -4.76
CA ALA A 25 -15.00 -13.06 -6.13
C ALA A 25 -14.55 -14.10 -7.16
N TRP A 26 -13.57 -14.94 -6.80
CA TRP A 26 -13.15 -16.08 -7.60
C TRP A 26 -14.23 -17.16 -7.67
N TYR A 27 -14.83 -17.54 -6.54
CA TYR A 27 -15.88 -18.55 -6.44
C TYR A 27 -17.12 -18.19 -7.27
N TYR A 28 -17.55 -16.93 -7.25
CA TYR A 28 -18.66 -16.45 -8.09
C TYR A 28 -18.27 -16.25 -9.56
N GLY A 29 -17.00 -16.50 -9.93
CA GLY A 29 -16.47 -16.34 -11.28
C GLY A 29 -16.38 -14.88 -11.74
N LEU A 30 -16.49 -13.91 -10.83
CA LEU A 30 -16.47 -12.48 -11.16
C LEU A 30 -15.12 -12.06 -11.75
N LEU A 31 -14.02 -12.59 -11.19
CA LEU A 31 -12.67 -12.33 -11.67
C LEU A 31 -12.44 -12.89 -13.07
N GLN A 32 -12.92 -14.11 -13.32
CA GLN A 32 -12.78 -14.75 -14.62
C GLN A 32 -13.67 -14.07 -15.68
N ARG A 33 -14.90 -13.68 -15.32
CA ARG A 33 -15.76 -12.88 -16.21
C ARG A 33 -15.14 -11.53 -16.53
N ALA A 34 -14.60 -10.81 -15.54
CA ALA A 34 -13.93 -9.54 -15.77
C ALA A 34 -12.73 -9.69 -16.72
N ALA A 35 -11.91 -10.73 -16.54
CA ALA A 35 -10.74 -11.00 -17.38
C ALA A 35 -11.10 -11.44 -18.81
N VAL A 36 -12.14 -12.25 -18.99
CA VAL A 36 -12.58 -12.72 -20.31
C VAL A 36 -13.31 -11.62 -21.10
N MET A 37 -14.07 -10.77 -20.41
CA MET A 37 -14.81 -9.67 -21.03
C MET A 37 -13.90 -8.49 -21.38
N ASP A 38 -12.78 -8.32 -20.66
CA ASP A 38 -11.80 -7.29 -20.95
C ASP A 38 -10.79 -7.72 -22.03
N ARG A 39 -11.11 -7.46 -23.30
CA ARG A 39 -10.19 -7.68 -24.44
C ARG A 39 -8.91 -6.82 -24.39
N SER A 40 -8.87 -5.74 -23.60
CA SER A 40 -7.70 -4.87 -23.50
C SER A 40 -6.61 -5.44 -22.58
N TYR A 41 -6.93 -6.47 -21.79
CA TYR A 41 -6.09 -7.07 -20.75
C TYR A 41 -5.70 -6.11 -19.61
N LEU A 42 -6.26 -4.89 -19.55
CA LEU A 42 -5.93 -3.91 -18.52
C LEU A 42 -6.38 -4.33 -17.13
N SER A 43 -7.55 -4.96 -17.01
CA SER A 43 -8.06 -5.50 -15.75
C SER A 43 -7.09 -6.53 -15.16
N SER A 44 -6.47 -7.36 -16.01
CA SER A 44 -5.46 -8.33 -15.60
C SER A 44 -4.18 -7.65 -15.11
N VAL A 45 -3.73 -6.59 -15.81
CA VAL A 45 -2.56 -5.79 -15.39
C VAL A 45 -2.81 -5.10 -14.04
N ILE A 46 -3.98 -4.46 -13.87
CA ILE A 46 -4.44 -3.88 -12.60
C ILE A 46 -4.36 -4.91 -11.48
N MET A 47 -4.81 -6.14 -11.74
CA MET A 47 -4.82 -7.21 -10.74
C MET A 47 -3.41 -7.66 -10.35
N ILE A 48 -2.50 -7.83 -11.32
CA ILE A 48 -1.11 -8.21 -11.05
C ILE A 48 -0.40 -7.12 -10.22
N ILE A 49 -0.58 -5.86 -10.61
CA ILE A 49 -0.03 -4.71 -9.88
C ILE A 49 -0.57 -4.67 -8.45
N TYR A 50 -1.88 -4.88 -8.28
CA TYR A 50 -2.51 -4.92 -6.96
C TYR A 50 -1.92 -6.03 -6.06
N ILE A 51 -1.77 -7.26 -6.58
CA ILE A 51 -1.18 -8.38 -5.82
C ILE A 51 0.26 -8.08 -5.42
N ALA A 52 1.08 -7.55 -6.35
CA ALA A 52 2.47 -7.19 -6.06
C ALA A 52 2.57 -6.12 -4.97
N LEU A 53 1.74 -5.07 -5.05
CA LEU A 53 1.73 -3.98 -4.08
C LEU A 53 1.15 -4.37 -2.72
N SER A 54 0.15 -5.27 -2.71
CA SER A 54 -0.38 -5.86 -1.47
C SER A 54 0.66 -6.76 -0.80
N GLY A 55 1.50 -7.46 -1.59
CA GLY A 55 2.65 -8.21 -1.09
C GLY A 55 3.73 -7.30 -0.51
N HIS A 56 4.04 -6.20 -1.20
CA HIS A 56 4.95 -5.16 -0.69
C HIS A 56 4.45 -4.56 0.63
N TRP A 57 3.15 -4.24 0.71
CA TRP A 57 2.51 -3.76 1.93
C TRP A 57 2.70 -4.73 3.10
N LEU A 58 2.48 -6.03 2.88
CA LEU A 58 2.67 -7.06 3.90
C LEU A 58 4.14 -7.12 4.36
N PHE A 59 5.09 -7.05 3.42
CA PHE A 59 6.51 -7.04 3.74
C PHE A 59 6.89 -5.81 4.60
N VAL A 60 6.40 -4.62 4.24
CA VAL A 60 6.65 -3.39 5.01
C VAL A 60 5.98 -3.47 6.38
N ALA A 61 4.76 -4.01 6.48
CA ALA A 61 4.07 -4.21 7.75
C ALA A 61 4.85 -5.14 8.71
N VAL A 62 5.39 -6.24 8.18
CA VAL A 62 6.24 -7.16 8.96
C VAL A 62 7.53 -6.47 9.38
N ARG A 63 8.19 -5.73 8.48
CA ARG A 63 9.38 -4.93 8.81
C ARG A 63 9.11 -3.91 9.92
N LEU A 64 8.02 -3.15 9.80
CA LEU A 64 7.62 -2.16 10.79
C LEU A 64 7.29 -2.80 12.14
N SER A 65 6.71 -4.01 12.14
CA SER A 65 6.48 -4.75 13.37
C SER A 65 7.81 -5.06 14.09
N PHE A 66 8.82 -5.55 13.37
CA PHE A 66 10.15 -5.77 13.94
C PHE A 66 10.86 -4.47 14.37
N GLU A 67 10.61 -3.34 13.70
CA GLU A 67 11.16 -2.03 14.11
C GLU A 67 10.51 -1.50 15.40
N SER A 68 9.19 -1.69 15.53
CA SER A 68 8.42 -1.31 16.72
C SER A 68 8.87 -2.08 17.96
N ASP A 69 9.34 -3.31 17.78
CA ASP A 69 9.88 -4.16 18.83
C ASP A 69 11.13 -3.59 19.48
N CYS A 70 12.06 -3.08 18.66
CA CYS A 70 13.28 -2.46 19.13
C CYS A 70 13.00 -1.13 19.84
N ALA A 71 11.97 -0.39 19.40
CA ALA A 71 11.56 0.86 20.04
C ALA A 71 10.95 0.63 21.44
N ASP A 72 10.12 -0.41 21.61
CA ASP A 72 9.52 -0.78 22.91
C ASP A 72 10.58 -1.19 23.96
N GLU A 73 11.76 -1.69 23.55
CA GLU A 73 12.87 -2.04 24.45
C GLU A 73 13.74 -0.84 24.84
N LEU A 74 13.87 0.19 23.99
CA LEU A 74 14.55 1.47 24.32
C LEU A 74 13.79 2.29 25.38
N GLU A 75 12.45 2.16 25.38
CA GLU A 75 11.56 2.75 26.40
C GLU A 75 11.76 2.13 27.80
N GLN A 76 12.23 0.87 27.91
CA GLN A 76 12.30 0.14 29.18
C GLN A 76 13.62 0.29 29.96
N GLY A 77 14.60 1.01 29.42
CA GLY A 77 15.88 1.31 30.09
C GLY A 77 16.98 0.24 29.91
N PRO A 78 18.26 0.59 30.18
CA PRO A 78 19.45 -0.16 29.73
C PRO A 78 19.77 -1.45 30.54
N GLY A 79 18.76 -2.17 31.03
CA GLY A 79 18.94 -3.20 32.05
C GLY A 79 18.77 -4.67 31.65
N GLN A 80 18.03 -5.02 30.59
CA GLN A 80 17.73 -6.44 30.33
C GLN A 80 17.38 -6.69 28.85
N GLY A 81 18.40 -6.81 28.01
CA GLY A 81 18.20 -7.21 26.62
C GLY A 81 19.50 -7.14 25.85
N ARG A 82 20.19 -8.29 25.74
CA ARG A 82 21.41 -8.41 24.95
C ARG A 82 21.05 -8.11 23.49
N TYR A 83 21.48 -6.93 23.02
CA TYR A 83 21.37 -6.46 21.64
C TYR A 83 21.74 -7.59 20.67
N LYS A 84 20.75 -8.16 19.98
CA LYS A 84 21.00 -9.03 18.83
C LYS A 84 20.14 -8.53 17.68
N PRO A 85 20.68 -7.63 16.83
CA PRO A 85 19.95 -7.11 15.70
C PRO A 85 19.70 -8.28 14.74
N ILE A 86 18.46 -8.74 14.66
CA ILE A 86 18.06 -9.80 13.72
C ILE A 86 18.13 -9.27 12.28
N VAL A 87 18.12 -7.94 12.08
CA VAL A 87 18.14 -7.32 10.75
C VAL A 87 19.26 -6.27 10.65
N LYS A 88 20.24 -6.53 9.78
CA LYS A 88 21.26 -5.56 9.36
C LYS A 88 20.57 -4.38 8.66
N GLY A 89 20.78 -3.15 9.15
CA GLY A 89 20.29 -1.92 8.53
C GLY A 89 18.93 -1.43 9.04
N ASN A 90 18.68 -1.49 10.35
CA ASN A 90 17.46 -0.96 10.96
C ASN A 90 17.62 0.54 11.24
N LEU A 91 16.67 1.38 10.81
CA LEU A 91 16.71 2.85 11.06
C LEU A 91 16.83 3.15 12.56
N VAL A 92 16.15 2.37 13.40
CA VAL A 92 16.19 2.52 14.87
C VAL A 92 17.58 2.24 15.44
N THR A 93 18.31 1.27 14.89
CA THR A 93 19.68 0.96 15.34
C THR A 93 20.72 1.97 14.83
N ASP A 94 20.43 2.64 13.71
CA ASP A 94 21.27 3.73 13.21
C ASP A 94 21.02 5.01 14.03
N LEU A 95 19.75 5.26 14.37
CA LEU A 95 19.36 6.32 15.30
C LEU A 95 20.02 6.14 16.68
N ASP A 96 19.94 4.94 17.27
CA ASP A 96 20.54 4.62 18.58
C ASP A 96 22.07 4.73 18.57
N LYS A 97 22.72 4.28 17.49
CA LYS A 97 24.17 4.45 17.31
C LYS A 97 24.60 5.92 17.19
N GLN A 98 23.82 6.73 16.48
CA GLN A 98 24.13 8.15 16.31
C GLN A 98 23.82 8.94 17.59
N LEU A 99 22.79 8.55 18.35
CA LEU A 99 22.44 9.12 19.66
C LEU A 99 23.49 8.82 20.74
N HIS A 100 24.24 7.72 20.60
CA HIS A 100 25.36 7.39 21.48
C HIS A 100 26.63 8.24 21.23
N GLY A 101 26.72 8.96 20.10
CA GLY A 101 27.65 10.07 19.98
C GLY A 101 27.11 11.26 20.77
N SER A 102 27.94 12.00 21.51
CA SER A 102 27.52 13.21 22.22
C SER A 102 26.96 14.26 21.24
N LEU A 103 25.66 14.18 20.95
CA LEU A 103 24.95 15.08 20.05
C LEU A 103 24.30 16.22 20.85
N SER A 104 24.32 17.42 20.28
CA SER A 104 23.58 18.58 20.81
C SER A 104 22.06 18.40 20.60
N SER A 105 21.22 18.98 21.47
CA SER A 105 19.76 18.97 21.36
C SER A 105 19.22 19.42 19.98
N SER A 106 19.97 20.28 19.27
CA SER A 106 19.63 20.69 17.88
C SER A 106 19.84 19.58 16.84
N GLN A 107 20.89 18.78 16.99
CA GLN A 107 21.22 17.67 16.08
C GLN A 107 20.26 16.49 16.26
N VAL A 108 19.83 16.25 17.50
CA VAL A 108 18.83 15.22 17.84
C VAL A 108 17.49 15.53 17.18
N THR A 109 17.07 16.80 17.24
CA THR A 109 15.82 17.25 16.61
C THR A 109 15.89 17.10 15.09
N ALA A 110 17.02 17.43 14.47
CA ALA A 110 17.24 17.24 13.03
C ALA A 110 17.20 15.75 12.64
N LEU A 111 17.83 14.87 13.44
CA LEU A 111 17.89 13.44 13.18
C LEU A 111 16.51 12.75 13.34
N LEU A 112 15.71 13.17 14.33
CA LEU A 112 14.31 12.76 14.46
C LEU A 112 13.47 13.17 13.25
N GLY A 113 13.71 14.38 12.71
CA GLY A 113 13.08 14.84 11.47
C GLY A 113 13.42 13.95 10.28
N LEU A 114 14.71 13.63 10.09
CA LEU A 114 15.16 12.73 9.02
C LEU A 114 14.58 11.30 9.17
N PHE A 115 14.47 10.81 10.40
CA PHE A 115 13.84 9.52 10.68
C PHE A 115 12.35 9.52 10.34
N ALA A 116 11.61 10.55 10.76
CA ALA A 116 10.20 10.72 10.43
C ALA A 116 9.98 10.79 8.91
N ASP A 117 10.83 11.54 8.20
CA ASP A 117 10.79 11.65 6.73
C ASP A 117 11.07 10.30 6.05
N GLN A 118 12.04 9.52 6.52
CA GLN A 118 12.33 8.21 5.95
C GLN A 118 11.19 7.20 6.16
N VAL A 119 10.54 7.24 7.33
CA VAL A 119 9.37 6.41 7.64
C VAL A 119 8.20 6.79 6.73
N ALA A 120 7.89 8.08 6.61
CA ALA A 120 6.84 8.59 5.72
C ALA A 120 7.10 8.23 4.24
N ASN A 121 8.36 8.34 3.78
CA ASN A 121 8.73 8.03 2.41
C ASN A 121 8.50 6.54 2.05
N ARG A 122 8.54 5.63 3.04
CA ARG A 122 8.31 4.20 2.81
C ARG A 122 6.85 3.88 2.45
N HIS A 123 5.90 4.71 2.86
CA HIS A 123 4.46 4.54 2.57
C HIS A 123 3.99 5.37 1.36
N ALA A 124 4.76 6.38 0.95
CA ALA A 124 4.48 7.22 -0.22
C ALA A 124 4.29 6.43 -1.53
N LEU A 125 5.06 5.35 -1.73
CA LEU A 125 4.93 4.48 -2.90
C LEU A 125 3.53 3.82 -2.99
N GLY A 126 2.93 3.46 -1.86
CA GLY A 126 1.61 2.84 -1.83
C GLY A 126 0.50 3.81 -2.23
N TYR A 127 0.57 5.04 -1.72
CA TYR A 127 -0.35 6.11 -2.12
C TYR A 127 -0.22 6.44 -3.59
N PHE A 128 1.01 6.65 -4.08
CA PHE A 128 1.27 6.89 -5.51
C PHE A 128 0.72 5.75 -6.39
N ALA A 129 0.94 4.51 -5.99
CA ALA A 129 0.45 3.38 -6.76
C ALA A 129 -1.09 3.28 -6.75
N SER A 130 -1.76 3.62 -5.65
CA SER A 130 -3.23 3.75 -5.61
C SER A 130 -3.73 4.83 -6.58
N ASP A 131 -3.00 5.94 -6.66
CA ASP A 131 -2.96 6.96 -7.72
C ASP A 131 -3.09 6.41 -9.13
N VAL A 132 -2.07 5.62 -9.46
CA VAL A 132 -1.89 5.03 -10.77
C VAL A 132 -2.99 4.03 -11.10
N LEU A 133 -3.38 3.17 -10.14
CA LEU A 133 -4.46 2.20 -10.32
C LEU A 133 -5.80 2.86 -10.63
N LEU A 134 -6.13 3.95 -9.94
CA LEU A 134 -7.34 4.73 -10.20
C LEU A 134 -7.31 5.32 -11.61
N ARG A 135 -6.20 5.96 -11.99
CA ARG A 135 -6.01 6.54 -13.32
C ARG A 135 -6.05 5.48 -14.42
N LEU A 136 -5.50 4.29 -14.17
CA LEU A 136 -5.53 3.16 -15.10
C LEU A 136 -6.96 2.62 -15.28
N GLY A 137 -7.76 2.58 -14.20
CA GLY A 137 -9.19 2.26 -14.28
C GLY A 137 -9.98 3.27 -15.11
N LEU A 138 -9.67 4.56 -15.01
CA LEU A 138 -10.28 5.62 -15.83
C LEU A 138 -9.82 5.52 -17.29
N LEU A 139 -8.55 5.20 -17.57
CA LEU A 139 -8.06 4.91 -18.93
C LEU A 139 -8.83 3.75 -19.59
N GLY A 140 -9.29 2.79 -18.80
CA GLY A 140 -10.17 1.72 -19.26
C GLY A 140 -11.45 2.23 -19.94
N THR A 141 -12.03 3.34 -19.47
CA THR A 141 -13.21 3.94 -20.12
C THR A 141 -12.89 4.44 -21.52
N ILE A 142 -11.76 5.14 -21.66
CA ILE A 142 -11.29 5.69 -22.94
C ILE A 142 -11.05 4.54 -23.92
N ILE A 143 -10.39 3.48 -23.47
CA ILE A 143 -10.11 2.30 -24.30
C ILE A 143 -11.39 1.55 -24.67
N GLY A 144 -12.33 1.40 -23.74
CA GLY A 144 -13.64 0.80 -24.05
C GLY A 144 -14.44 1.60 -25.08
N PHE A 145 -14.41 2.94 -24.99
CA PHE A 145 -15.01 3.80 -26.02
C PHE A 145 -14.31 3.67 -27.38
N ILE A 146 -12.97 3.60 -27.40
CA ILE A 146 -12.22 3.36 -28.64
C ILE A 146 -12.65 2.02 -29.27
N LEU A 147 -12.70 0.95 -28.47
CA LEU A 147 -13.13 -0.38 -28.96
C LEU A 147 -14.59 -0.40 -29.44
N MET A 148 -15.46 0.40 -28.83
CA MET A 148 -16.85 0.56 -29.24
C MET A 148 -16.99 1.26 -30.60
N LEU A 149 -16.14 2.25 -30.89
CA LEU A 149 -16.20 3.06 -32.12
C LEU A 149 -15.40 2.48 -33.29
N LEU A 150 -14.41 1.62 -33.01
CA LEU A 150 -13.53 1.01 -34.01
C LEU A 150 -14.28 0.30 -35.17
N PRO A 151 -15.38 -0.42 -34.94
CA PRO A 151 -16.14 -1.05 -36.02
C PRO A 151 -16.90 -0.06 -36.92
N VAL A 152 -17.31 1.10 -36.38
CA VAL A 152 -18.14 2.08 -37.10
C VAL A 152 -17.37 2.72 -38.26
N SER A 153 -16.04 2.85 -38.15
CA SER A 153 -15.21 3.44 -39.20
C SER A 153 -14.97 2.52 -40.42
N ASN A 154 -15.29 1.23 -40.32
CA ASN A 154 -14.93 0.22 -41.32
C ASN A 154 -16.09 -0.26 -42.20
N ILE A 155 -17.31 0.28 -42.05
CA ILE A 155 -18.49 -0.27 -42.72
C ILE A 155 -18.82 0.51 -43.98
N ARG A 156 -18.95 -0.24 -45.09
CA ARG A 156 -19.34 0.26 -46.42
C ARG A 156 -20.76 -0.17 -46.83
N GLU A 157 -21.30 -1.24 -46.23
CA GLU A 157 -22.64 -1.77 -46.52
C GLU A 157 -23.35 -2.23 -45.23
N PHE A 158 -24.65 -1.92 -45.11
CA PHE A 158 -25.47 -2.26 -43.94
C PHE A 158 -26.30 -3.52 -44.21
N ASP A 159 -25.70 -4.70 -44.00
CA ASP A 159 -26.44 -5.97 -43.93
C ASP A 159 -26.81 -6.32 -42.47
N SER A 160 -27.88 -7.10 -42.30
CA SER A 160 -28.39 -7.60 -41.03
C SER A 160 -27.34 -8.33 -40.19
N SER A 161 -26.44 -9.08 -40.84
CA SER A 161 -25.31 -9.78 -40.23
C SER A 161 -24.28 -8.82 -39.62
N VAL A 162 -23.93 -7.76 -40.37
CA VAL A 162 -23.01 -6.70 -39.95
C VAL A 162 -23.59 -5.92 -38.77
N MET A 163 -24.91 -5.69 -38.75
CA MET A 163 -25.58 -5.00 -37.65
C MET A 163 -25.52 -5.79 -36.33
N GLN A 164 -25.71 -7.11 -36.36
CA GLN A 164 -25.55 -7.94 -35.15
C GLN A 164 -24.11 -7.93 -34.63
N GLN A 165 -23.13 -8.00 -35.53
CA GLN A 165 -21.72 -7.99 -35.16
C GLN A 165 -21.28 -6.61 -34.61
N LEU A 166 -21.85 -5.53 -35.15
CA LEU A 166 -21.70 -4.17 -34.61
C LEU A 166 -22.19 -4.08 -33.17
N LEU A 167 -23.44 -4.50 -32.93
CA LEU A 167 -24.05 -4.44 -31.60
C LEU A 167 -23.26 -5.28 -30.58
N ALA A 168 -22.81 -6.47 -30.99
CA ALA A 168 -21.96 -7.32 -30.15
C ALA A 168 -20.62 -6.64 -29.82
N THR A 169 -19.97 -6.01 -30.80
CA THR A 169 -18.67 -5.34 -30.58
C THR A 169 -18.81 -4.07 -29.75
N MET A 170 -19.88 -3.30 -29.97
CA MET A 170 -20.21 -2.13 -29.15
C MET A 170 -20.48 -2.52 -27.68
N SER A 171 -21.25 -3.59 -27.47
CA SER A 171 -21.48 -4.15 -26.13
C SER A 171 -20.18 -4.63 -25.49
N GLY A 172 -19.27 -5.22 -26.27
CA GLY A 172 -17.93 -5.60 -25.81
C GLY A 172 -17.08 -4.42 -25.35
N GLY A 173 -17.06 -3.31 -26.12
CA GLY A 173 -16.35 -2.08 -25.74
C GLY A 173 -16.89 -1.47 -24.44
N MET A 174 -18.22 -1.50 -24.26
CA MET A 174 -18.85 -1.08 -23.00
C MET A 174 -18.46 -1.99 -21.83
N ALA A 175 -18.43 -3.31 -22.03
CA ALA A 175 -18.01 -4.25 -21.00
C ALA A 175 -16.56 -3.99 -20.55
N VAL A 176 -15.63 -3.79 -21.50
CA VAL A 176 -14.23 -3.42 -21.22
C VAL A 176 -14.15 -2.17 -20.35
N ALA A 177 -14.88 -1.11 -20.69
CA ALA A 177 -14.92 0.13 -19.92
C ALA A 177 -15.37 -0.13 -18.47
N LEU A 178 -16.52 -0.78 -18.29
CA LEU A 178 -17.12 -0.98 -16.97
C LEU A 178 -16.25 -1.88 -16.07
N TYR A 179 -15.79 -3.02 -16.59
CA TYR A 179 -15.00 -3.97 -15.79
C TYR A 179 -13.62 -3.39 -15.42
N THR A 180 -12.96 -2.68 -16.33
CA THR A 180 -11.65 -2.08 -16.06
C THR A 180 -11.76 -0.94 -15.04
N THR A 181 -12.78 -0.09 -15.16
CA THR A 181 -13.03 0.99 -14.20
C THR A 181 -13.39 0.47 -12.81
N LEU A 182 -14.26 -0.55 -12.75
CA LEU A 182 -14.59 -1.21 -11.49
C LEU A 182 -13.35 -1.83 -10.84
N ALA A 183 -12.52 -2.54 -11.62
CA ALA A 183 -11.28 -3.12 -11.13
C ALA A 183 -10.33 -2.05 -10.58
N GLY A 184 -10.11 -0.95 -11.31
CA GLY A 184 -9.26 0.15 -10.87
C GLY A 184 -9.76 0.86 -9.62
N LEU A 185 -11.06 1.12 -9.52
CA LEU A 185 -11.67 1.77 -8.34
C LEU A 185 -11.57 0.89 -7.09
N ILE A 186 -11.95 -0.39 -7.20
CA ILE A 186 -11.91 -1.33 -6.08
C ILE A 186 -10.47 -1.53 -5.62
N THR A 187 -9.55 -1.86 -6.53
CA THR A 187 -8.15 -2.13 -6.16
C THR A 187 -7.43 -0.90 -5.61
N SER A 188 -7.63 0.29 -6.17
CA SER A 188 -7.04 1.54 -5.64
C SER A 188 -7.56 1.86 -4.24
N THR A 189 -8.87 1.68 -4.00
CA THR A 189 -9.48 1.94 -2.68
C THR A 189 -8.98 0.95 -1.64
N LEU A 190 -8.94 -0.35 -1.96
CA LEU A 190 -8.40 -1.37 -1.08
C LEU A 190 -6.93 -1.11 -0.74
N LEU A 191 -6.12 -0.78 -1.75
CA LEU A 191 -4.70 -0.50 -1.56
C LEU A 191 -4.50 0.74 -0.67
N ARG A 192 -5.26 1.81 -0.92
CA ARG A 192 -5.22 3.02 -0.08
C ARG A 192 -5.58 2.72 1.38
N PHE A 193 -6.57 1.86 1.61
CA PHE A 193 -6.95 1.44 2.97
C PHE A 193 -5.84 0.62 3.65
N GLN A 194 -5.19 -0.30 2.92
CA GLN A 194 -4.03 -1.06 3.42
C GLN A 194 -2.91 -0.11 3.88
N TYR A 195 -2.48 0.82 3.03
CA TYR A 195 -1.40 1.75 3.36
C TYR A 195 -1.80 2.76 4.44
N TYR A 196 -3.08 3.14 4.55
CA TYR A 196 -3.55 3.99 5.64
C TYR A 196 -3.37 3.36 7.03
N VAL A 197 -3.70 2.07 7.18
CA VAL A 197 -3.50 1.36 8.46
C VAL A 197 -2.02 1.31 8.84
N LEU A 198 -1.15 1.16 7.84
CA LEU A 198 0.28 1.09 8.03
C LEU A 198 0.87 2.46 8.41
N GLU A 199 0.46 3.52 7.72
CA GLU A 199 0.82 4.91 8.02
C GLU A 199 0.43 5.29 9.45
N SER A 200 -0.81 4.99 9.86
CA SER A 200 -1.27 5.27 11.22
C SER A 200 -0.41 4.60 12.27
N ALA A 201 0.06 3.38 12.03
CA ALA A 201 0.93 2.67 12.96
C ALA A 201 2.37 3.22 12.95
N ALA A 202 2.86 3.62 11.78
CA ALA A 202 4.18 4.22 11.62
C ALA A 202 4.27 5.60 12.31
N MET A 203 3.25 6.45 12.15
CA MET A 203 3.15 7.74 12.84
C MET A 203 3.13 7.59 14.37
N ASP A 204 2.38 6.62 14.90
CA ASP A 204 2.33 6.34 16.33
C ASP A 204 3.72 5.91 16.87
N MET A 205 4.46 5.12 16.10
CA MET A 205 5.84 4.75 16.44
C MET A 205 6.78 5.96 16.48
N VAL A 206 6.75 6.81 15.45
CA VAL A 206 7.59 8.03 15.37
C VAL A 206 7.29 8.98 16.53
N TYR A 207 6.00 9.21 16.81
CA TYR A 207 5.57 10.07 17.90
C TYR A 207 6.12 9.62 19.25
N ARG A 208 6.02 8.32 19.56
CA ARG A 208 6.55 7.76 20.81
C ARG A 208 8.06 7.90 20.93
N ILE A 209 8.80 7.56 19.89
CA ILE A 209 10.27 7.71 19.87
C ILE A 209 10.65 9.17 20.14
N SER A 210 9.95 10.11 19.50
CA SER A 210 10.21 11.54 19.70
C SER A 210 9.96 11.99 21.15
N LEU A 211 8.92 11.49 21.81
CA LEU A 211 8.64 11.80 23.22
C LEU A 211 9.71 11.25 24.16
N VAL A 212 10.13 10.00 23.95
CA VAL A 212 11.12 9.32 24.80
C VAL A 212 12.48 10.00 24.68
N VAL A 213 12.92 10.28 23.46
CA VAL A 213 14.18 10.99 23.21
C VAL A 213 14.13 12.38 23.84
N ARG A 214 13.03 13.12 23.69
CA ARG A 214 12.87 14.44 24.31
C ARG A 214 12.91 14.38 25.84
N SER A 215 12.23 13.43 26.46
CA SER A 215 12.26 13.25 27.93
C SER A 215 13.64 12.92 28.47
N ARG A 216 14.45 12.16 27.73
CA ARG A 216 15.84 11.85 28.12
C ARG A 216 16.73 13.10 28.06
N PHE A 217 16.55 13.96 27.06
CA PHE A 217 17.32 15.19 26.95
C PHE A 217 16.93 16.25 28.00
N GLU A 218 15.64 16.45 28.28
CA GLU A 218 15.20 17.36 29.36
C GLU A 218 15.76 16.90 30.72
N SER A 219 15.82 15.59 31.00
CA SER A 219 16.42 15.07 32.24
C SER A 219 17.94 15.26 32.37
N ILE A 220 18.65 15.45 31.26
CA ILE A 220 20.10 15.69 31.24
C ILE A 220 20.39 17.18 31.46
N ASP A 221 19.59 18.07 30.87
CA ASP A 221 19.73 19.52 31.05
C ASP A 221 19.32 19.97 32.47
N ASP A 222 18.37 19.31 33.12
CA ASP A 222 17.98 19.60 34.52
C ASP A 222 19.00 19.10 35.57
N ALA A 223 19.92 18.21 35.16
CA ALA A 223 20.94 17.61 36.03
C ALA A 223 22.33 18.25 35.91
N ALA A 224 22.51 19.19 34.97
CA ALA A 224 23.73 19.95 34.71
C ALA A 224 23.69 21.35 35.32
#